data_AF-A0A4T1ZV86-F1
#
_entry.id   AF-A0A4T1ZV86-F1
#
_cell.length_a   1.000
_cell.length_b   1.000
_cell.length_c   1.000
_cell.angle_alpha   90.00
_cell.angle_beta   90.00
_cell.angle_gamma   90.00
#
_symmetry.space_group_name_H-M   'P 1'
#
loop_
_entity.id
_entity.type
_entity.pdbx_description
1 polymer ?
#
loop_
_entity_poly.entity_id
_entity_poly.type
_entity_poly.pdbx_seq_one_letter_code
_entity_poly.pdbx_strand_id
1 'polypeptide(L)'
;MNLRKTLFALALFLSPAVAFAHAGHDHAGILAGLAHPLFGLDHLLAMLAVGLWAAQQSGAARWALPLTFVASMLVGGLLGFNGVQIPLMETGIAASVLAFGLLVAVAMRLPLLIALGMTALFALTHGVAHGLELPALASPWGYAAGFVVATAALHASGYALVRLLPQAAAPVVRVLGAASAVTGAWLLLG
;
A
#
# COMPACT_ATOMS: atom_id res chain seq x y z
N MET A 1 -8.00 -13.26 43.27
CA MET A 1 -8.93 -13.15 42.11
C MET A 1 -9.81 -14.39 42.06
N ASN A 2 -11.11 -14.24 41.86
CA ASN A 2 -12.07 -15.34 41.93
C ASN A 2 -11.99 -16.16 40.61
N LEU A 3 -11.72 -17.47 40.66
CA LEU A 3 -11.46 -18.32 39.48
C LEU A 3 -12.55 -18.20 38.40
N ARG A 4 -13.81 -18.05 38.83
CA ARG A 4 -14.95 -17.79 37.94
C ARG A 4 -14.82 -16.49 37.15
N LYS A 5 -14.32 -15.40 37.77
CA LYS A 5 -14.09 -14.11 37.10
C LYS A 5 -12.95 -14.21 36.09
N THR A 6 -11.90 -14.98 36.40
CA THR A 6 -10.78 -15.23 35.47
C THR A 6 -11.23 -16.03 34.26
N LEU A 7 -12.05 -17.08 34.44
CA LEU A 7 -12.59 -17.87 33.33
C LEU A 7 -13.55 -17.06 32.45
N PHE A 8 -14.40 -16.22 33.04
CA PHE A 8 -15.25 -15.30 32.29
C PHE A 8 -14.43 -14.27 31.49
N ALA A 9 -13.38 -13.70 32.10
CA ALA A 9 -12.49 -12.77 31.41
C ALA A 9 -11.75 -13.45 30.25
N LEU A 10 -11.30 -14.70 30.42
CA LEU A 10 -10.67 -15.48 29.37
C LEU A 10 -11.65 -15.78 28.23
N ALA A 11 -12.89 -16.14 28.55
CA ALA A 11 -13.93 -16.41 27.56
C ALA A 11 -14.30 -15.15 26.76
N LEU A 12 -14.41 -14.00 27.42
CA LEU A 12 -14.60 -12.70 26.75
C LEU A 12 -13.39 -12.32 25.88
N PHE A 13 -12.18 -12.56 26.35
CA PHE A 13 -10.94 -12.29 25.60
C PHE A 13 -10.79 -13.20 24.37
N LEU A 14 -11.27 -14.44 24.45
CA LEU A 14 -11.26 -15.42 23.36
C LEU A 14 -12.47 -15.31 22.43
N SER A 15 -13.51 -14.55 22.81
CA SER A 15 -14.71 -14.37 21.98
C SER A 15 -14.45 -13.80 20.57
N PRO A 16 -13.49 -12.88 20.34
CA PRO A 16 -13.15 -12.45 18.99
C PRO A 16 -12.58 -13.60 18.15
N ALA A 17 -11.74 -14.47 18.74
CA ALA A 17 -11.15 -15.60 18.03
C ALA A 17 -12.20 -16.61 17.54
N VAL A 18 -13.29 -16.80 18.29
CA VAL A 18 -14.42 -17.66 17.89
C VAL A 18 -15.28 -16.99 16.81
N ALA A 19 -15.49 -15.67 16.89
CA ALA A 19 -16.21 -14.91 15.86
C ALA A 19 -15.46 -14.90 14.51
N PHE A 20 -14.13 -14.83 14.53
CA PHE A 20 -13.29 -14.93 13.33
C PHE A 20 -13.21 -16.35 12.75
N ALA A 21 -13.51 -17.39 13.52
CA ALA A 21 -13.49 -18.78 13.05
C ALA A 21 -14.73 -19.20 12.24
N HIS A 22 -15.78 -18.37 12.18
CA HIS A 22 -17.02 -18.62 11.41
C HIS A 22 -17.37 -17.51 10.40
N ALA A 23 -16.60 -16.41 10.38
CA ALA A 23 -16.71 -15.43 9.31
C ALA A 23 -16.26 -16.09 8.00
N GLY A 24 -17.17 -16.25 7.04
CA GLY A 24 -16.87 -16.88 5.75
C GLY A 24 -15.59 -16.33 5.12
N HIS A 25 -14.87 -17.20 4.41
CA HIS A 25 -13.56 -16.93 3.78
C HIS A 25 -13.49 -15.60 2.99
N ASP A 26 -14.64 -15.08 2.52
CA ASP A 26 -14.75 -13.76 1.89
C ASP A 26 -14.52 -12.58 2.84
N HIS A 27 -15.11 -12.59 4.05
CA HIS A 27 -14.89 -11.54 5.05
C HIS A 27 -13.45 -11.57 5.57
N ALA A 28 -12.89 -12.76 5.77
CA ALA A 28 -11.48 -12.93 6.13
C ALA A 28 -10.55 -12.41 5.03
N GLY A 29 -10.89 -12.65 3.76
CA GLY A 29 -10.14 -12.14 2.61
C GLY A 29 -10.14 -10.61 2.53
N ILE A 30 -11.29 -9.96 2.68
CA ILE A 30 -11.38 -8.49 2.65
C ILE A 30 -10.54 -7.85 3.76
N LEU A 31 -10.66 -8.35 4.99
CA LEU A 31 -9.89 -7.82 6.12
C LEU A 31 -8.38 -8.05 5.93
N ALA A 32 -7.97 -9.21 5.42
CA ALA A 32 -6.57 -9.47 5.09
C ALA A 32 -6.05 -8.50 4.01
N GLY A 33 -6.83 -8.28 2.94
CA GLY A 33 -6.50 -7.32 1.88
C GLY A 33 -6.39 -5.88 2.41
N LEU A 34 -7.29 -5.46 3.29
CA LEU A 34 -7.25 -4.13 3.92
C LEU A 34 -6.02 -3.96 4.83
N ALA A 35 -5.73 -4.97 5.65
CA ALA A 35 -4.66 -4.91 6.63
C ALA A 35 -3.27 -4.92 5.97
N HIS A 36 -3.11 -5.68 4.90
CA HIS A 36 -1.82 -5.95 4.30
C HIS A 36 -0.99 -4.68 3.97
N PRO A 37 -1.48 -3.70 3.17
CA PRO A 37 -0.71 -2.50 2.85
C PRO A 37 -0.63 -1.49 4.00
N LEU A 38 -1.49 -1.63 5.02
CA LEU A 38 -1.47 -0.75 6.20
C LEU A 38 -0.37 -1.15 7.19
N PHE A 39 -0.06 -2.44 7.27
CA PHE A 39 0.94 -2.97 8.20
C PHE A 39 2.29 -3.30 7.54
N GLY A 40 2.34 -3.40 6.20
CA GLY A 40 3.60 -3.43 5.45
C GLY A 40 4.17 -2.02 5.30
N LEU A 41 5.31 -1.73 5.92
CA LEU A 41 5.90 -0.39 5.95
C LEU A 41 6.28 0.11 4.55
N ASP A 42 6.84 -0.76 3.73
CA ASP A 42 7.16 -0.54 2.33
C ASP A 42 5.93 -0.18 1.49
N HIS A 43 4.85 -0.94 1.64
CA HIS A 43 3.57 -0.74 0.95
C HIS A 43 2.90 0.55 1.38
N LEU A 44 2.82 0.79 2.69
CA LEU A 44 2.26 1.98 3.29
C LEU A 44 2.95 3.24 2.73
N LEU A 45 4.28 3.27 2.78
CA LEU A 45 5.07 4.40 2.32
C LEU A 45 4.97 4.60 0.81
N ALA A 46 5.06 3.53 0.02
CA ALA A 46 4.95 3.63 -1.44
C ALA A 46 3.58 4.18 -1.86
N MET A 47 2.48 3.61 -1.36
CA MET A 47 1.11 4.01 -1.75
C MET A 47 0.77 5.42 -1.26
N LEU A 48 1.18 5.79 -0.04
CA LEU A 48 1.03 7.14 0.46
C LEU A 48 1.83 8.13 -0.40
N ALA A 49 3.08 7.80 -0.74
CA ALA A 49 3.94 8.63 -1.56
C ALA A 49 3.38 8.87 -2.97
N VAL A 50 2.73 7.87 -3.60
CA VAL A 50 2.03 8.08 -4.88
C VAL A 50 0.92 9.12 -4.73
N GLY A 51 0.13 9.07 -3.64
CA GLY A 51 -0.88 10.08 -3.33
C GLY A 51 -0.31 11.49 -3.15
N LEU A 52 0.76 11.61 -2.34
CA LEU A 52 1.47 12.87 -2.12
C LEU A 52 2.00 13.43 -3.45
N TRP A 53 2.66 12.59 -4.24
CA TRP A 53 3.26 12.97 -5.51
C TRP A 53 2.21 13.38 -6.55
N ALA A 54 1.10 12.64 -6.63
CA ALA A 54 -0.02 12.96 -7.51
C ALA A 54 -0.58 14.36 -7.24
N ALA A 55 -0.71 14.75 -5.96
CA ALA A 55 -1.19 16.09 -5.61
C ALA A 55 -0.19 17.21 -5.93
N GLN A 56 1.12 16.91 -5.97
CA GLN A 56 2.16 17.87 -6.40
C GLN A 56 2.16 18.10 -7.92
N GLN A 57 1.52 17.22 -8.71
CA GLN A 57 1.41 17.35 -10.16
C GLN A 57 0.36 18.38 -10.61
N SER A 58 0.41 18.72 -11.90
CA SER A 58 -0.60 19.52 -12.61
C SER A 58 -1.35 18.69 -13.65
N GLY A 59 -2.52 19.17 -14.08
CA GLY A 59 -3.30 18.56 -15.14
C GLY A 59 -3.76 17.12 -14.84
N ALA A 60 -3.76 16.29 -15.88
CA ALA A 60 -4.26 14.91 -15.85
C ALA A 60 -3.44 13.98 -14.94
N ALA A 61 -2.15 14.28 -14.71
CA ALA A 61 -1.25 13.45 -13.90
C ALA A 61 -1.75 13.25 -12.46
N ARG A 62 -2.53 14.21 -11.92
CA ARG A 62 -3.14 14.14 -10.59
C ARG A 62 -4.01 12.90 -10.38
N TRP A 63 -4.66 12.45 -11.45
CA TRP A 63 -5.56 11.29 -11.43
C TRP A 63 -4.95 10.08 -12.13
N ALA A 64 -4.17 10.32 -13.18
CA ALA A 64 -3.55 9.24 -13.93
C ALA A 64 -2.58 8.42 -13.05
N LEU A 65 -1.82 9.07 -12.14
CA LEU A 65 -0.87 8.35 -11.29
C LEU A 65 -1.54 7.34 -10.34
N PRO A 66 -2.50 7.72 -9.47
CA PRO A 66 -3.21 6.75 -8.63
C PRO A 66 -3.93 5.66 -9.43
N LEU A 67 -4.56 6.01 -10.56
CA LEU A 67 -5.28 5.05 -11.39
C LEU A 67 -4.34 4.04 -12.05
N THR A 68 -3.19 4.50 -12.58
CA THR A 68 -2.16 3.63 -13.15
C THR A 68 -1.57 2.71 -12.09
N PHE A 69 -1.36 3.19 -10.86
CA PHE A 69 -0.89 2.35 -9.78
C PHE A 69 -1.88 1.22 -9.51
N VAL A 70 -3.15 1.53 -9.23
CA VAL A 70 -4.18 0.53 -8.93
C VAL A 70 -4.36 -0.47 -10.08
N ALA A 71 -4.41 0.00 -11.33
CA ALA A 71 -4.58 -0.86 -12.49
C ALA A 71 -3.38 -1.81 -12.68
N SER A 72 -2.15 -1.30 -12.62
CA SER A 72 -0.94 -2.11 -12.82
C SER A 72 -0.73 -3.09 -11.67
N MET A 73 -1.05 -2.67 -10.45
CA MET A 73 -1.04 -3.52 -9.26
C MET A 73 -2.04 -4.67 -9.36
N LEU A 74 -3.26 -4.43 -9.89
CA LEU A 74 -4.22 -5.51 -10.16
C LEU A 74 -3.71 -6.49 -11.21
N VAL A 75 -3.10 -6.00 -12.29
CA VAL A 75 -2.45 -6.86 -13.30
C VAL A 75 -1.33 -7.68 -12.65
N GLY A 76 -0.47 -7.06 -11.86
CA GLY A 76 0.59 -7.74 -11.12
C GLY A 76 0.04 -8.80 -10.16
N GLY A 77 -1.02 -8.47 -9.43
CA GLY A 77 -1.73 -9.38 -8.52
C GLY A 77 -2.23 -10.63 -9.23
N LEU A 78 -2.83 -10.46 -10.41
CA LEU A 78 -3.24 -11.60 -11.23
C LEU A 78 -2.05 -12.45 -11.68
N LEU A 79 -0.95 -11.83 -12.10
CA LEU A 79 0.26 -12.56 -12.49
C LEU A 79 0.84 -13.35 -11.31
N GLY A 80 1.01 -12.70 -10.16
CA GLY A 80 1.52 -13.35 -8.94
C GLY A 80 0.62 -14.48 -8.46
N PHE A 81 -0.70 -14.30 -8.52
CA PHE A 81 -1.68 -15.35 -8.20
C PHE A 81 -1.56 -16.57 -9.11
N ASN A 82 -1.16 -16.38 -10.37
CA ASN A 82 -0.86 -17.47 -11.31
C ASN A 82 0.57 -18.03 -11.15
N GLY A 83 1.28 -17.66 -10.09
CA GLY A 83 2.63 -18.16 -9.78
C GLY A 83 3.74 -17.50 -10.59
N VAL A 84 3.47 -16.41 -11.31
CA VAL A 84 4.52 -15.66 -12.00
C VAL A 84 5.40 -14.98 -10.95
N GLN A 85 6.68 -15.31 -10.97
CA GLN A 85 7.69 -14.66 -10.14
C GLN A 85 8.53 -13.70 -10.98
N ILE A 86 8.90 -12.58 -10.39
CA ILE A 86 9.81 -11.62 -11.00
C ILE A 86 11.14 -11.62 -10.22
N PRO A 87 12.29 -11.59 -10.92
CA PRO A 87 13.58 -11.41 -10.26
C PRO A 87 13.61 -10.10 -9.48
N LEU A 88 14.35 -10.08 -8.36
CA LEU A 88 14.60 -8.87 -7.57
C LEU A 88 13.31 -8.18 -7.09
N MET A 89 12.26 -8.94 -6.78
CA MET A 89 10.96 -8.41 -6.38
C MET A 89 11.05 -7.49 -5.15
N GLU A 90 11.71 -7.94 -4.09
CA GLU A 90 11.94 -7.17 -2.86
C GLU A 90 12.75 -5.90 -3.17
N THR A 91 13.78 -6.00 -4.01
CA THR A 91 14.55 -4.82 -4.47
C THR A 91 13.67 -3.84 -5.23
N GLY A 92 12.77 -4.32 -6.09
CA GLY A 92 11.81 -3.49 -6.83
C GLY A 92 10.85 -2.75 -5.91
N ILE A 93 10.35 -3.43 -4.88
CA ILE A 93 9.50 -2.83 -3.84
C ILE A 93 10.28 -1.76 -3.06
N ALA A 94 11.47 -2.07 -2.55
CA ALA A 94 12.29 -1.12 -1.80
C ALA A 94 12.72 0.09 -2.67
N ALA A 95 13.07 -0.15 -3.93
CA ALA A 95 13.40 0.89 -4.90
C ALA A 95 12.19 1.80 -5.20
N SER A 96 10.96 1.29 -5.16
CA SER A 96 9.75 2.11 -5.32
C SER A 96 9.61 3.11 -4.16
N VAL A 97 9.85 2.66 -2.92
CA VAL A 97 9.77 3.49 -1.72
C VAL A 97 10.80 4.61 -1.80
N LEU A 98 12.02 4.26 -2.22
CA LEU A 98 13.09 5.23 -2.47
C LEU A 98 12.69 6.22 -3.58
N ALA A 99 12.28 5.72 -4.73
CA ALA A 99 12.00 6.54 -5.92
C ALA A 99 10.84 7.50 -5.67
N PHE A 100 9.67 7.03 -5.21
CA PHE A 100 8.54 7.90 -4.90
C PHE A 100 8.86 8.85 -3.75
N GLY A 101 9.58 8.39 -2.72
CA GLY A 101 10.04 9.25 -1.63
C GLY A 101 10.87 10.43 -2.14
N LEU A 102 11.86 10.17 -3.01
CA LEU A 102 12.69 11.22 -3.61
C LEU A 102 11.86 12.18 -4.48
N LEU A 103 10.96 11.64 -5.31
CA LEU A 103 10.07 12.43 -6.16
C LEU A 103 9.20 13.39 -5.31
N VAL A 104 8.67 12.93 -4.19
CA VAL A 104 7.91 13.75 -3.24
C VAL A 104 8.81 14.77 -2.53
N ALA A 105 10.01 14.35 -2.09
CA ALA A 105 10.96 15.17 -1.33
C ALA A 105 11.42 16.40 -2.10
N VAL A 106 11.64 16.25 -3.41
CA VAL A 106 12.05 17.34 -4.30
C VAL A 106 10.90 17.94 -5.11
N ALA A 107 9.66 17.47 -4.88
CA ALA A 107 8.46 17.87 -5.60
C ALA A 107 8.62 17.82 -7.12
N MET A 108 9.23 16.74 -7.62
CA MET A 108 9.59 16.59 -9.03
C MET A 108 8.36 16.45 -9.91
N ARG A 109 8.34 17.18 -11.04
CA ARG A 109 7.31 17.05 -12.08
C ARG A 109 7.91 16.46 -13.34
N LEU A 110 7.74 15.16 -13.50
CA LEU A 110 8.24 14.43 -14.66
C LEU A 110 7.27 14.57 -15.86
N PRO A 111 7.75 14.39 -17.10
CA PRO A 111 6.88 14.17 -18.25
C PRO A 111 5.90 13.03 -17.97
N LEU A 112 4.62 13.20 -18.34
CA LEU A 112 3.54 12.28 -17.99
C LEU A 112 3.89 10.82 -18.31
N LEU A 113 4.45 10.55 -19.49
CA LEU A 113 4.78 9.19 -19.92
C LEU A 113 5.81 8.51 -19.00
N ILE A 114 6.82 9.26 -18.54
CA ILE A 114 7.84 8.74 -17.62
C ILE A 114 7.20 8.48 -16.25
N ALA A 115 6.37 9.41 -15.79
CA ALA A 115 5.68 9.28 -14.51
C ALA A 115 4.77 8.04 -14.47
N LEU A 116 3.96 7.84 -15.51
CA LEU A 116 3.10 6.67 -15.64
C LEU A 116 3.91 5.37 -15.81
N GLY A 117 4.99 5.39 -16.59
CA GLY A 117 5.84 4.23 -16.78
C GLY A 117 6.50 3.74 -15.48
N MET A 118 7.08 4.67 -14.71
CA MET A 118 7.64 4.34 -13.40
C MET A 118 6.57 3.86 -12.42
N THR A 119 5.41 4.53 -12.39
CA THR A 119 4.30 4.12 -11.54
C THR A 119 3.79 2.74 -11.89
N ALA A 120 3.62 2.43 -13.17
CA ALA A 120 3.18 1.12 -13.63
C ALA A 120 4.19 0.02 -13.28
N LEU A 121 5.48 0.27 -13.49
CA LEU A 121 6.54 -0.68 -13.18
C LEU A 121 6.54 -1.08 -11.70
N PHE A 122 6.60 -0.10 -10.80
CA PHE A 122 6.64 -0.37 -9.36
C PHE A 122 5.31 -0.93 -8.83
N ALA A 123 4.18 -0.43 -9.33
CA ALA A 123 2.88 -0.98 -8.96
C ALA A 123 2.74 -2.45 -9.39
N LEU A 124 3.26 -2.82 -10.57
CA LEU A 124 3.29 -4.20 -11.02
C LEU A 124 4.12 -5.08 -10.09
N THR A 125 5.30 -4.62 -9.64
CA THR A 125 6.14 -5.41 -8.71
C THR A 125 5.45 -5.65 -7.38
N HIS A 126 4.79 -4.62 -6.82
CA HIS A 126 3.93 -4.79 -5.64
C HIS A 126 2.80 -5.77 -5.90
N GLY A 127 2.09 -5.62 -7.02
CA GLY A 127 1.01 -6.52 -7.41
C GLY A 127 1.46 -7.98 -7.43
N VAL A 128 2.57 -8.28 -8.10
CA VAL A 128 3.11 -9.65 -8.18
C VAL A 128 3.39 -10.22 -6.78
N ALA A 129 4.02 -9.44 -5.89
CA ALA A 129 4.26 -9.88 -4.52
C ALA A 129 2.96 -10.23 -3.78
N HIS A 130 1.95 -9.37 -3.84
CA HIS A 130 0.65 -9.64 -3.20
C HIS A 130 -0.08 -10.85 -3.78
N GLY A 131 0.02 -11.05 -5.09
CA GLY A 131 -0.56 -12.23 -5.74
C GLY A 131 0.08 -13.52 -5.23
N LEU A 132 1.40 -13.50 -4.99
CA LEU A 132 2.16 -14.64 -4.46
C LEU A 132 1.94 -14.86 -2.95
N GLU A 133 1.73 -13.79 -2.20
CA GLU A 133 1.55 -13.81 -0.73
C GLU A 133 0.09 -13.99 -0.29
N LEU A 134 -0.83 -14.23 -1.23
CA LEU A 134 -2.25 -14.38 -0.95
C LEU A 134 -2.47 -15.53 0.07
N PRO A 135 -3.12 -15.27 1.22
CA PRO A 135 -3.31 -16.32 2.22
C PRO A 135 -4.12 -17.49 1.65
N ALA A 136 -3.64 -18.72 1.84
CA ALA A 136 -4.24 -19.91 1.23
C ALA A 136 -5.73 -20.12 1.55
N LEU A 137 -6.20 -19.59 2.69
CA LEU A 137 -7.60 -19.68 3.13
C LEU A 137 -8.42 -18.40 2.83
N ALA A 138 -7.81 -17.36 2.26
CA ALA A 138 -8.51 -16.13 1.89
C ALA A 138 -9.13 -16.25 0.50
N SER A 139 -10.33 -15.67 0.34
CA SER A 139 -10.91 -15.43 -0.98
C SER A 139 -10.02 -14.50 -1.81
N PRO A 140 -9.55 -14.89 -3.01
CA PRO A 140 -8.70 -14.04 -3.84
C PRO A 140 -9.37 -12.72 -4.23
N TRP A 141 -10.67 -12.77 -4.52
CA TRP A 141 -11.48 -11.61 -4.86
C TRP A 141 -11.71 -10.69 -3.66
N GLY A 142 -11.99 -11.28 -2.49
CA GLY A 142 -12.13 -10.52 -1.25
C GLY A 142 -10.84 -9.79 -0.88
N TYR A 143 -9.70 -10.51 -0.95
CA TYR A 143 -8.38 -9.93 -0.74
C TYR A 143 -8.09 -8.80 -1.72
N ALA A 144 -8.28 -9.02 -3.03
CA ALA A 144 -8.07 -7.99 -4.04
C ALA A 144 -8.96 -6.75 -3.80
N ALA A 145 -10.23 -6.94 -3.45
CA ALA A 145 -11.15 -5.84 -3.17
C ALA A 145 -10.72 -5.02 -1.95
N GLY A 146 -10.41 -5.69 -0.83
CA GLY A 146 -9.91 -5.03 0.38
C GLY A 146 -8.60 -4.28 0.12
N PHE A 147 -7.71 -4.91 -0.63
CA PHE A 147 -6.42 -4.36 -1.01
C PHE A 147 -6.56 -3.09 -1.87
N VAL A 148 -7.37 -3.14 -2.94
CA VAL A 148 -7.68 -1.97 -3.78
C VAL A 148 -8.27 -0.83 -2.96
N VAL A 149 -9.18 -1.12 -2.03
CA VAL A 149 -9.78 -0.11 -1.15
C VAL A 149 -8.73 0.54 -0.26
N ALA A 150 -7.86 -0.26 0.39
CA ALA A 150 -6.79 0.28 1.22
C ALA A 150 -5.78 1.11 0.40
N THR A 151 -5.37 0.61 -0.76
CA THR A 151 -4.50 1.34 -1.69
C THR A 151 -5.13 2.67 -2.09
N ALA A 152 -6.39 2.67 -2.54
CA ALA A 152 -7.09 3.89 -2.93
C ALA A 152 -7.23 4.87 -1.77
N ALA A 153 -7.48 4.39 -0.55
CA ALA A 153 -7.55 5.20 0.66
C ALA A 153 -6.19 5.83 1.01
N LEU A 154 -5.08 5.11 0.86
CA LEU A 154 -3.73 5.64 1.08
C LEU A 154 -3.36 6.71 0.04
N HIS A 155 -3.68 6.47 -1.23
CA HIS A 155 -3.51 7.46 -2.30
C HIS A 155 -4.34 8.71 -2.02
N ALA A 156 -5.61 8.54 -1.66
CA ALA A 156 -6.50 9.65 -1.33
C ALA A 156 -6.01 10.42 -0.09
N SER A 157 -5.49 9.73 0.91
CA SER A 157 -4.94 10.36 2.13
C SER A 157 -3.70 11.19 1.84
N GLY A 158 -2.74 10.64 1.08
CA GLY A 158 -1.57 11.38 0.63
C GLY A 158 -1.96 12.58 -0.22
N TYR A 159 -2.89 12.39 -1.16
CA TYR A 159 -3.39 13.48 -1.99
C TYR A 159 -4.07 14.57 -1.15
N ALA A 160 -4.95 14.19 -0.24
CA ALA A 160 -5.66 15.11 0.66
C ALA A 160 -4.67 15.89 1.55
N LEU A 161 -3.63 15.25 2.08
CA LEU A 161 -2.63 15.92 2.91
C LEU A 161 -2.00 17.11 2.19
N VAL A 162 -1.60 16.95 0.93
CA VAL A 162 -1.01 18.05 0.14
C VAL A 162 -2.05 19.14 -0.17
N ARG A 163 -3.31 18.75 -0.44
CA ARG A 163 -4.36 19.69 -0.86
C ARG A 163 -4.99 20.46 0.29
N LEU A 164 -4.98 19.90 1.49
CA LEU A 164 -5.58 20.51 2.69
C LEU A 164 -4.56 21.29 3.52
N LEU A 165 -3.26 20.98 3.41
CA LEU A 165 -2.23 21.75 4.10
C LEU A 165 -2.11 23.17 3.51
N PRO A 166 -1.91 24.21 4.35
CA PRO A 166 -1.62 25.55 3.87
C PRO A 166 -0.27 25.55 3.14
N GLN A 167 -0.09 26.47 2.21
CA GLN A 167 1.16 26.57 1.42
C GLN A 167 2.41 26.71 2.30
N ALA A 168 2.30 27.38 3.45
CA ALA A 168 3.38 27.49 4.43
C ALA A 168 3.85 26.14 5.00
N ALA A 169 3.00 25.11 4.97
CA ALA A 169 3.31 23.75 5.41
C ALA A 169 3.79 22.83 4.27
N ALA A 170 4.01 23.35 3.05
CA ALA A 170 4.59 22.59 1.94
C ALA A 170 5.90 21.85 2.28
N PRO A 171 6.80 22.37 3.14
CA PRO A 171 7.98 21.62 3.58
C PRO A 171 7.66 20.30 4.29
N VAL A 172 6.52 20.17 4.97
CA VAL A 172 6.11 18.94 5.67
C VAL A 172 5.99 17.77 4.68
N VAL A 173 5.35 18.01 3.53
CA VAL A 173 5.21 17.00 2.47
C VAL A 173 6.58 16.54 1.97
N ARG A 174 7.52 17.47 1.83
CA ARG A 174 8.89 17.17 1.39
C ARG A 174 9.66 16.37 2.44
N VAL A 175 9.47 16.66 3.73
CA VAL A 175 10.04 15.89 4.84
C VAL A 175 9.49 14.46 4.86
N LEU A 176 8.18 14.27 4.64
CA LEU A 176 7.59 12.94 4.52
C LEU A 176 8.15 12.15 3.33
N GLY A 177 8.34 12.82 2.19
CA GLY A 177 9.03 12.23 1.04
C GLY A 177 10.46 11.83 1.37
N ALA A 178 11.23 12.70 2.03
CA ALA A 178 12.62 12.43 2.41
C ALA A 178 12.71 11.28 3.42
N ALA A 179 11.82 11.23 4.42
CA ALA A 179 11.73 10.12 5.36
C ALA A 179 11.44 8.80 4.61
N SER A 180 10.49 8.81 3.68
CA SER A 180 10.18 7.64 2.84
C SER A 180 11.41 7.22 2.02
N ALA A 181 12.13 8.17 1.43
CA ALA A 181 13.33 7.90 0.65
C ALA A 181 14.43 7.25 1.51
N VAL A 182 14.67 7.74 2.72
CA VAL A 182 15.63 7.16 3.66
C VAL A 182 15.21 5.74 4.03
N THR A 183 13.92 5.50 4.30
CA THR A 183 13.43 4.14 4.56
C THR A 183 13.64 3.23 3.35
N GLY A 184 13.36 3.69 2.13
CA GLY A 184 13.62 2.92 0.92
C GLY A 184 15.10 2.60 0.72
N ALA A 185 16.00 3.55 0.98
CA ALA A 185 17.44 3.32 0.94
C ALA A 185 17.89 2.30 2.00
N TRP A 186 17.33 2.37 3.21
CA TRP A 186 17.59 1.40 4.26
C TRP A 186 17.11 0.00 3.86
N LEU A 187 15.89 -0.14 3.33
CA LEU A 187 15.36 -1.42 2.83
C LEU A 187 16.23 -2.04 1.73
N LEU A 188 16.89 -1.23 0.90
CA LEU A 188 17.80 -1.72 -0.14
C LEU A 188 19.15 -2.25 0.40
N LEU A 189 19.53 -1.86 1.63
CA LEU A 189 20.78 -2.28 2.25
C LEU A 189 20.67 -3.61 3.02
N GLY A 190 19.44 -4.04 3.33
CA GLY A 190 19.16 -5.21 4.20
C GLY A 190 19.38 -4.92 5.68
#